data_AF-A0A9W6Z5K3-F1
#
_entry.id   AF-A0A9W6Z5K3-F1
#
_cell.length_a   1.000
_cell.length_b   1.000
_cell.length_c   1.000
_cell.angle_alpha   90.00
_cell.angle_beta   90.00
_cell.angle_gamma   90.00
#
_symmetry.space_group_name_H-M   'P 1'
#
loop_
_entity.id
_entity.type
_entity.pdbx_description
1 polymer ?
#
loop_
_entity_poly.entity_id
_entity_poly.type
_entity_poly.pdbx_seq_one_letter_code
_entity_poly.pdbx_strand_id
1 'polypeptide(L)'
;GVQRYAGLTWTGDNYSNWTTLKWGGCMANSLGASGFPGVGVDVGGFAGPPPSEELFVRFCQNCCLQARFTIHSWNDDGSITECWSYGREATEVVKGCLELRRRYSDHIYTLFAGACTRVGGTGRRGLLEAIKECLGGEGCPVTRNVGYEFFEDDNARTDGGEEEEDEHARDGAR
;
A
#
# COMPACT_ATOMS: atom_id res chain seq x y z
N GLY A 1 -15.46 8.77 13.53
CA GLY A 1 -15.12 9.62 14.69
C GLY A 1 -13.63 9.60 15.02
N VAL A 2 -12.99 8.43 14.93
CA VAL A 2 -11.57 8.21 15.27
C VAL A 2 -10.61 9.11 14.49
N GLN A 3 -10.92 9.47 13.24
CA GLN A 3 -10.08 10.32 12.39
C GLN A 3 -9.79 11.72 12.96
N ARG A 4 -10.57 12.16 13.97
CA ARG A 4 -10.33 13.45 14.67
C ARG A 4 -9.19 13.37 15.69
N TYR A 5 -8.86 12.16 16.13
CA TYR A 5 -7.90 11.90 17.21
C TYR A 5 -6.66 11.17 16.69
N ALA A 6 -6.83 10.28 15.70
CA ALA A 6 -5.73 9.60 15.03
C ALA A 6 -5.46 10.23 13.66
N GLY A 7 -4.33 10.93 13.53
CA GLY A 7 -3.93 11.55 12.27
C GLY A 7 -3.55 10.55 11.17
N LEU A 8 -2.97 9.42 11.56
CA LEU A 8 -2.62 8.31 10.66
C LEU A 8 -3.20 7.00 11.19
N THR A 9 -3.57 6.12 10.27
CA THR A 9 -4.02 4.75 10.58
C THR A 9 -3.50 3.79 9.51
N TRP A 10 -3.68 2.50 9.72
CA TRP A 10 -3.28 1.47 8.77
C TRP A 10 -4.34 0.38 8.65
N THR A 11 -4.18 -0.52 7.69
CA THR A 11 -5.15 -1.57 7.40
C THR A 11 -5.10 -2.77 8.36
N GLY A 12 -4.20 -2.74 9.36
CA GLY A 12 -3.95 -3.87 10.25
C GLY A 12 -2.85 -4.80 9.77
N ASP A 13 -2.73 -5.94 10.44
CA ASP A 13 -1.70 -6.97 10.27
C ASP A 13 -1.92 -7.73 8.95
N ASN A 14 -1.27 -7.26 7.90
CA ASN A 14 -1.39 -7.82 6.56
C ASN A 14 -0.34 -8.92 6.30
N TYR A 15 -0.60 -9.83 5.37
CA TYR A 15 0.31 -10.95 5.09
C TYR A 15 1.28 -10.62 3.95
N SER A 16 2.50 -11.16 4.00
CA SER A 16 3.55 -10.99 2.98
C SER A 16 3.28 -11.79 1.70
N ASN A 17 2.20 -11.48 0.97
CA ASN A 17 1.79 -12.19 -0.25
C ASN A 17 1.24 -11.25 -1.36
N TRP A 18 1.03 -11.79 -2.56
CA TRP A 18 0.57 -11.02 -3.72
C TRP A 18 -0.89 -10.58 -3.59
N THR A 19 -1.73 -11.42 -2.97
CA THR A 19 -3.14 -11.11 -2.70
C THR A 19 -3.27 -9.86 -1.82
N THR A 20 -2.43 -9.73 -0.80
CA THR A 20 -2.37 -8.55 0.07
C THR A 20 -1.91 -7.32 -0.70
N LEU A 21 -0.90 -7.43 -1.56
CA LEU A 21 -0.47 -6.33 -2.40
C LEU A 21 -1.61 -5.84 -3.32
N LYS A 22 -2.37 -6.78 -3.89
CA LYS A 22 -3.51 -6.51 -4.78
C LYS A 22 -4.63 -5.78 -4.06
N TRP A 23 -5.09 -6.31 -2.93
CA TRP A 23 -6.25 -5.78 -2.22
C TRP A 23 -5.92 -4.67 -1.21
N GLY A 24 -4.66 -4.53 -0.82
CA GLY A 24 -4.21 -3.52 0.15
C GLY A 24 -4.53 -2.10 -0.28
N GLY A 25 -4.34 -1.77 -1.55
CA GLY A 25 -4.72 -0.48 -2.11
C GLY A 25 -6.23 -0.22 -1.99
N CYS A 26 -7.04 -1.25 -2.22
CA CYS A 26 -8.50 -1.22 -2.17
C CYS A 26 -9.01 -0.99 -0.76
N MET A 27 -8.48 -1.72 0.23
CA MET A 27 -8.81 -1.52 1.64
C MET A 27 -8.50 -0.09 2.09
N ALA A 28 -7.33 0.40 1.71
CA ALA A 28 -6.90 1.74 2.07
C ALA A 28 -7.72 2.82 1.32
N ASN A 29 -8.18 2.56 0.09
CA ASN A 29 -9.14 3.42 -0.62
C ASN A 29 -10.51 3.48 0.08
N SER A 30 -11.05 2.32 0.47
CA SER A 30 -12.32 2.22 1.20
C SER A 30 -12.27 2.94 2.55
N LEU A 31 -11.17 2.81 3.30
CA LEU A 31 -11.00 3.52 4.56
C LEU A 31 -10.82 5.03 4.35
N GLY A 32 -10.11 5.42 3.29
CA GLY A 32 -9.99 6.82 2.86
C GLY A 32 -11.34 7.46 2.52
N ALA A 33 -12.20 6.74 1.80
CA ALA A 33 -13.56 7.17 1.49
C ALA A 33 -14.44 7.28 2.75
N SER A 34 -14.15 6.46 3.77
CA SER A 34 -14.82 6.48 5.08
C SER A 34 -14.33 7.62 6.00
N GLY A 35 -13.50 8.53 5.50
CA GLY A 35 -13.05 9.73 6.21
C GLY A 35 -11.71 9.59 6.93
N PHE A 36 -10.89 8.59 6.58
CA PHE A 36 -9.52 8.46 7.08
C PHE A 36 -8.50 8.79 5.98
N PRO A 37 -8.19 10.08 5.75
CA PRO A 37 -7.27 10.48 4.68
C PRO A 37 -5.82 10.01 4.92
N GLY A 38 -5.46 9.71 6.17
CA GLY A 38 -4.12 9.30 6.61
C GLY A 38 -3.90 7.78 6.67
N VAL A 39 -4.50 7.01 5.77
CA VAL A 39 -4.37 5.54 5.75
C VAL A 39 -3.29 5.06 4.79
N GLY A 40 -2.59 3.98 5.16
CA GLY A 40 -1.72 3.21 4.28
C GLY A 40 -1.65 1.75 4.72
N VAL A 41 -0.99 0.93 3.91
CA VAL A 41 -0.72 -0.49 4.23
C VAL A 41 0.70 -0.64 4.75
N ASP A 42 0.98 -1.71 5.49
CA ASP A 42 2.35 -2.03 5.87
C ASP A 42 3.11 -2.60 4.66
N VAL A 43 4.21 -1.93 4.33
CA VAL A 43 4.99 -2.16 3.11
C VAL A 43 5.88 -3.37 3.32
N GLY A 44 5.69 -4.39 2.49
CA GLY A 44 6.39 -5.68 2.59
C GLY A 44 5.56 -6.79 3.24
N GLY A 45 4.43 -6.45 3.87
CA GLY A 45 3.64 -7.39 4.66
C GLY A 45 4.14 -7.45 6.10
N PHE A 46 3.19 -7.52 7.04
CA PHE A 46 3.45 -7.59 8.46
C PHE A 46 3.72 -9.03 8.91
N ALA A 47 2.83 -9.95 8.59
CA ALA A 47 2.89 -11.35 9.03
C ALA A 47 3.33 -12.28 7.89
N GLY A 48 3.91 -13.41 8.27
CA GLY A 48 4.35 -14.46 7.33
C GLY A 48 5.86 -14.45 7.10
N PRO A 49 6.34 -15.20 6.09
CA PRO A 49 7.75 -15.18 5.73
C PRO A 49 8.16 -13.82 5.17
N PRO A 50 9.46 -13.47 5.24
CA PRO A 50 9.97 -12.28 4.59
C PRO A 50 9.59 -12.25 3.10
N PRO A 51 9.14 -11.11 2.56
CA PRO A 51 8.72 -11.04 1.18
C PRO A 51 9.90 -11.34 0.25
N SER A 52 9.61 -11.88 -0.94
CA SER A 52 10.63 -12.00 -1.99
C SER A 52 11.11 -10.61 -2.42
N GLU A 53 12.30 -10.53 -3.02
CA GLU A 53 12.86 -9.26 -3.53
C GLU A 53 11.89 -8.56 -4.49
N GLU A 54 11.28 -9.30 -5.41
CA GLU A 54 10.29 -8.76 -6.34
C GLU A 54 9.06 -8.24 -5.59
N LEU A 55 8.50 -9.03 -4.67
CA LEU A 55 7.31 -8.67 -3.92
C LEU A 55 7.54 -7.39 -3.11
N PHE A 56 8.67 -7.28 -2.42
CA PHE A 56 9.03 -6.10 -1.64
C PHE A 56 9.14 -4.85 -2.51
N VAL A 57 9.83 -4.94 -3.66
CA VAL A 57 9.94 -3.84 -4.61
C VAL A 57 8.56 -3.39 -5.09
N ARG A 58 7.65 -4.32 -5.40
CA ARG A 58 6.28 -3.97 -5.81
C ARG A 58 5.48 -3.31 -4.69
N PHE A 59 5.63 -3.78 -3.44
CA PHE A 59 5.06 -3.10 -2.28
C PHE A 59 5.53 -1.66 -2.17
N CYS A 60 6.84 -1.42 -2.30
CA CYS A 60 7.39 -0.05 -2.25
C CYS A 60 6.84 0.82 -3.37
N GLN A 61 6.81 0.33 -4.61
CA GLN A 61 6.29 1.05 -5.77
C GLN A 61 4.81 1.42 -5.60
N ASN A 62 3.98 0.48 -5.13
CA ASN A 62 2.56 0.70 -4.93
C ASN A 62 2.29 1.68 -3.77
N CYS A 63 3.05 1.56 -2.68
CA CYS A 63 2.75 2.30 -1.45
C CYS A 63 3.44 3.66 -1.34
N CYS A 64 4.46 3.95 -2.14
CA CYS A 64 5.32 5.12 -1.97
C CYS A 64 4.57 6.47 -1.95
N LEU A 65 3.42 6.54 -2.61
CA LEU A 65 2.58 7.74 -2.66
C LEU A 65 1.31 7.66 -1.78
N GLN A 66 1.14 6.60 -0.99
CA GLN A 66 0.08 6.55 0.01
C GLN A 66 0.35 7.57 1.14
N ALA A 67 -0.70 8.05 1.80
CA ALA A 67 -0.56 9.05 2.86
C ALA A 67 0.37 8.56 3.98
N ARG A 68 0.17 7.32 4.45
CA ARG A 68 1.10 6.59 5.31
C ARG A 68 1.97 5.66 4.45
N PHE A 69 3.29 5.79 4.60
CA PHE A 69 4.26 4.88 4.01
C PHE A 69 5.19 4.42 5.12
N THR A 70 5.06 3.15 5.51
CA THR A 70 5.82 2.56 6.62
C THR A 70 6.15 1.12 6.26
N ILE A 71 7.43 0.78 6.33
CA ILE A 71 7.89 -0.59 6.26
C ILE A 71 7.80 -1.14 7.67
N HIS A 72 7.01 -2.21 7.83
CA HIS A 72 6.77 -2.85 9.10
C HIS A 72 6.60 -4.34 8.88
N SER A 73 7.39 -5.13 9.60
CA SER A 73 7.38 -6.59 9.51
C SER A 73 7.48 -7.19 10.90
N TRP A 74 6.82 -8.32 11.08
CA TRP A 74 7.00 -9.24 12.19
C TRP A 74 7.19 -10.64 11.59
N ASN A 75 8.45 -11.08 11.52
CA ASN A 75 8.81 -12.37 10.98
C ASN A 75 9.11 -13.34 12.14
N ASP A 76 8.57 -14.55 12.09
CA ASP A 76 8.76 -15.58 13.13
C ASP A 76 10.24 -15.97 13.32
N ASP A 77 11.05 -15.84 12.28
CA ASP A 77 12.49 -16.11 12.28
C ASP A 77 13.33 -14.96 12.89
N GLY A 78 12.69 -13.85 13.29
CA GLY A 78 13.34 -12.66 13.83
C GLY A 78 14.11 -11.84 12.78
N SER A 79 13.97 -12.15 11.49
CA SER A 79 14.54 -11.34 10.42
C SER A 79 13.84 -9.98 10.32
N ILE A 80 14.56 -8.98 9.79
CA ILE A 80 14.07 -7.60 9.69
C ILE A 80 13.99 -7.20 8.22
N THR A 81 12.83 -6.69 7.82
CA THR A 81 12.63 -6.10 6.50
C THR A 81 12.97 -4.62 6.55
N GLU A 82 14.13 -4.26 6.01
CA GLU A 82 14.64 -2.89 5.88
C GLU A 82 14.70 -2.49 4.40
N CYS A 83 14.87 -1.18 4.14
CA CYS A 83 14.96 -0.65 2.78
C CYS A 83 16.13 -1.21 1.96
N TRP A 84 17.14 -1.76 2.64
CA TRP A 84 18.37 -2.32 2.08
C TRP A 84 18.54 -3.81 2.39
N SER A 85 17.49 -4.49 2.88
CA SER A 85 17.57 -5.94 3.19
C SER A 85 17.79 -6.82 1.95
N TYR A 86 17.59 -6.27 0.75
CA TYR A 86 17.69 -6.97 -0.53
C TYR A 86 18.93 -6.52 -1.32
N GLY A 87 19.11 -7.11 -2.51
CA GLY A 87 20.20 -6.78 -3.42
C GLY A 87 20.29 -5.28 -3.77
N ARG A 88 21.43 -4.91 -4.35
CA ARG A 88 21.68 -3.52 -4.79
C ARG A 88 20.63 -3.02 -5.78
N GLU A 89 20.14 -3.90 -6.65
CA GLU A 89 19.12 -3.57 -7.64
C GLU A 89 17.80 -3.15 -6.98
N ALA A 90 17.25 -3.98 -6.10
CA ALA A 90 16.05 -3.62 -5.33
C ALA A 90 16.25 -2.35 -4.50
N THR A 91 17.40 -2.19 -3.85
CA THR A 91 17.70 -1.02 -3.02
C THR A 91 17.65 0.29 -3.83
N GLU A 92 18.18 0.31 -5.06
CA GLU A 92 18.11 1.50 -5.92
C GLU A 92 16.67 1.81 -6.35
N VAL A 93 15.83 0.79 -6.57
CA VAL A 93 14.40 1.00 -6.87
C VAL A 93 13.66 1.58 -5.66
N VAL A 94 13.89 1.04 -4.46
CA VAL A 94 13.31 1.54 -3.21
C VAL A 94 13.74 2.98 -2.96
N LYS A 95 15.02 3.30 -3.18
CA LYS A 95 15.53 4.67 -3.11
C LYS A 95 14.83 5.60 -4.10
N GLY A 96 14.62 5.17 -5.34
CA GLY A 96 13.83 5.93 -6.32
C GLY A 96 12.40 6.20 -5.86
N CYS A 97 11.76 5.23 -5.20
CA CYS A 97 10.42 5.40 -4.61
C CYS A 97 10.42 6.43 -3.46
N LEU A 98 11.45 6.42 -2.61
CA LEU A 98 11.61 7.40 -1.53
C LEU A 98 11.89 8.81 -2.07
N GLU A 99 12.72 8.94 -3.11
CA GLU A 99 12.99 10.21 -3.78
C GLU A 99 11.72 10.77 -4.45
N LEU A 100 10.92 9.91 -5.08
CA LEU A 100 9.62 10.25 -5.64
C LEU A 100 8.69 10.77 -4.55
N ARG A 101 8.55 10.03 -3.44
CA ARG A 101 7.76 10.47 -2.28
C ARG A 101 8.24 11.81 -1.75
N ARG A 102 9.55 12.02 -1.64
CA ARG A 102 10.13 13.30 -1.20
C ARG A 102 9.77 14.44 -2.14
N ARG A 103 9.78 14.22 -3.46
CA ARG A 103 9.35 15.22 -4.45
C ARG A 103 7.89 15.61 -4.29
N TYR A 104 7.03 14.68 -3.88
CA TYR A 104 5.59 14.89 -3.71
C TYR A 104 5.15 15.13 -2.26
N SER A 105 6.07 15.29 -1.31
CA SER A 105 5.74 15.47 0.11
C SER A 105 4.78 16.64 0.33
N ASP A 106 4.99 17.73 -0.37
CA ASP A 106 4.19 18.96 -0.22
C ASP A 106 2.77 18.78 -0.77
N HIS A 107 2.63 18.01 -1.85
CA HIS A 107 1.33 17.67 -2.42
C HIS A 107 0.57 16.71 -1.49
N ILE A 108 1.24 15.66 -1.01
CA ILE A 108 0.69 14.71 -0.02
C ILE A 108 0.23 15.47 1.23
N TYR A 109 1.05 16.39 1.73
CA TYR A 109 0.71 17.21 2.88
C TYR A 109 -0.49 18.12 2.62
N THR A 110 -0.49 18.85 1.51
CA THR A 110 -1.58 19.77 1.15
C THR A 110 -2.92 19.05 1.04
N LEU A 111 -2.92 17.86 0.43
CA LEU A 111 -4.12 17.05 0.25
C LEU A 111 -4.58 16.43 1.57
N PHE A 112 -3.65 15.94 2.40
CA PHE A 112 -3.95 15.46 3.73
C PHE A 112 -4.53 16.58 4.62
N ALA A 113 -3.89 17.74 4.68
CA ALA A 113 -4.36 18.90 5.44
C ALA A 113 -5.73 19.38 4.94
N GLY A 114 -5.93 19.44 3.62
CA GLY A 114 -7.23 19.78 3.02
C GLY A 114 -8.34 18.80 3.39
N ALA A 115 -8.03 17.51 3.47
CA ALA A 115 -8.98 16.48 3.88
C ALA A 115 -9.32 16.50 5.37
N CYS A 116 -8.34 16.83 6.21
CA CYS A 116 -8.55 16.98 7.65
C CYS A 116 -9.34 18.24 8.01
N THR A 117 -9.24 19.30 7.21
CA THR A 117 -9.89 20.60 7.47
C THR A 117 -11.27 20.74 6.82
N ARG A 118 -11.49 20.14 5.65
CA ARG A 118 -12.81 20.12 4.99
C ARG A 118 -13.65 18.97 5.55
N VAL A 119 -14.68 19.31 6.31
CA VAL A 119 -15.71 18.34 6.76
C VAL A 119 -16.34 17.70 5.51
N GLY A 120 -15.92 16.47 5.17
CA GLY A 120 -16.46 15.68 4.05
C GLY A 120 -15.59 15.55 2.79
N GLY A 121 -14.35 16.04 2.78
CA GLY A 121 -13.45 15.87 1.64
C GLY A 121 -12.74 14.51 1.61
N THR A 122 -12.89 13.74 0.53
CA THR A 122 -12.15 12.49 0.31
C THR A 122 -10.69 12.77 -0.11
N GLY A 123 -9.83 13.05 0.87
CA GLY A 123 -8.42 13.42 0.65
C GLY A 123 -7.61 12.51 -0.26
N ARG A 124 -7.92 11.21 -0.24
CA ARG A 124 -7.22 10.19 -1.01
C ARG A 124 -7.50 10.26 -2.51
N ARG A 125 -8.70 10.71 -2.92
CA ARG A 125 -9.04 10.91 -4.34
C ARG A 125 -8.26 12.09 -4.94
N GLY A 126 -8.12 13.19 -4.20
CA GLY A 126 -7.33 14.34 -4.64
C GLY A 126 -5.84 14.03 -4.79
N LEU A 127 -5.29 13.15 -3.94
CA LEU A 127 -3.91 12.67 -4.06
C LEU A 127 -3.68 11.87 -5.32
N LEU A 128 -4.59 10.95 -5.62
CA LEU A 128 -4.60 10.16 -6.85
C LEU A 128 -4.60 11.03 -8.11
N GLU A 129 -5.50 12.02 -8.18
CA GLU A 129 -5.58 12.92 -9.34
C GLU A 129 -4.34 13.80 -9.47
N ALA A 130 -3.84 14.37 -8.37
CA ALA A 130 -2.61 15.18 -8.38
C ALA A 130 -1.38 14.36 -8.85
N ILE A 131 -1.32 13.09 -8.45
CA ILE A 131 -0.28 12.15 -8.90
C ILE A 131 -0.45 11.84 -10.39
N LYS A 132 -1.68 11.59 -10.87
CA LYS A 132 -1.98 11.34 -12.30
C LYS A 132 -1.60 12.54 -13.17
N GLU A 133 -1.95 13.76 -12.77
CA GLU A 133 -1.60 15.00 -13.49
C GLU A 133 -0.08 15.22 -13.55
N CYS A 134 0.64 15.01 -12.44
CA CYS A 134 2.09 15.27 -12.39
C CYS A 134 2.93 14.19 -13.09
N LEU A 135 2.46 12.95 -13.15
CA LEU A 135 3.14 11.84 -13.83
C LEU A 135 2.77 11.73 -15.32
N GLY A 136 1.97 12.67 -15.86
CA GLY A 136 1.70 12.79 -17.30
C GLY A 136 0.49 12.01 -17.80
N GLY A 137 -0.45 11.63 -16.93
CA GLY A 137 -1.66 10.88 -17.29
C GLY A 137 -1.55 9.35 -17.13
N GLU A 138 -2.61 8.64 -17.50
CA GLU A 138 -2.75 7.18 -17.42
C GLU A 138 -1.59 6.48 -18.18
N GLY A 139 -0.88 5.57 -17.51
CA GLY A 139 0.22 4.80 -18.13
C GLY A 139 1.56 4.82 -17.39
N CYS A 140 1.78 5.70 -16.41
CA CYS A 140 2.93 5.57 -15.52
C CYS A 140 2.75 4.33 -14.61
N PRO A 141 3.74 3.43 -14.47
CA PRO A 141 3.61 2.25 -13.61
C PRO A 141 3.18 2.61 -12.18
N VAL A 142 3.61 3.76 -11.67
CA VAL A 142 3.23 4.26 -10.35
C VAL A 142 1.78 4.75 -10.33
N THR A 143 1.26 5.43 -11.37
CA THR A 143 -0.16 5.86 -11.42
C THR A 143 -1.12 4.70 -11.62
N ARG A 144 -0.74 3.69 -12.42
CA ARG A 144 -1.52 2.46 -12.63
C ARG A 144 -1.76 1.72 -11.31
N ASN A 145 -0.76 1.70 -10.43
CA ASN A 145 -0.83 1.04 -9.12
C ASN A 145 -1.84 1.68 -8.17
N VAL A 146 -1.98 3.00 -8.20
CA VAL A 146 -2.88 3.70 -7.27
C VAL A 146 -4.34 3.63 -7.73
N GLY A 147 -4.56 3.48 -9.05
CA GLY A 147 -5.87 3.58 -9.72
C GLY A 147 -6.53 2.26 -10.11
N TYR A 148 -6.15 1.11 -9.52
CA TYR A 148 -6.64 -0.23 -9.88
C TYR A 148 -6.17 -0.79 -11.25
N GLU A 149 -5.54 0.02 -12.10
CA GLU A 149 -5.12 -0.35 -13.46
C GLU A 149 -3.91 -1.32 -13.51
N PHE A 150 -3.25 -1.60 -12.38
CA PHE A 150 -2.05 -2.46 -12.35
C PHE A 150 -2.36 -3.96 -12.50
N PHE A 151 -3.52 -4.43 -12.03
CA PHE A 151 -3.82 -5.87 -11.96
C PHE A 151 -4.74 -6.40 -13.07
N GLU A 152 -5.28 -5.55 -13.95
CA GLU A 152 -6.05 -6.03 -15.10
C GLU A 152 -5.16 -6.80 -16.10
N ASP A 153 -3.88 -6.41 -16.24
CA ASP A 153 -2.89 -7.13 -17.06
C ASP A 153 -2.24 -8.32 -16.31
N ASP A 154 -2.21 -8.31 -14.97
CA ASP A 154 -1.45 -9.25 -14.12
C ASP A 154 -2.34 -10.24 -13.32
N ASN A 155 -3.59 -10.46 -13.75
CA ASN A 155 -4.55 -11.41 -13.17
C ASN A 155 -4.06 -12.88 -13.08
N ALA A 156 -2.83 -13.18 -13.52
CA ALA A 156 -2.20 -14.50 -13.50
C ALA A 156 -1.32 -14.78 -12.27
N ARG A 157 -1.00 -13.79 -11.42
CA ARG A 157 -0.14 -13.96 -10.22
C ARG A 157 -0.93 -13.84 -8.92
N THR A 158 -2.00 -14.61 -8.80
CA THR A 158 -2.52 -15.01 -7.49
C THR A 158 -1.62 -16.14 -6.99
N ASP A 159 -1.20 -16.10 -5.73
CA ASP A 159 -0.53 -17.26 -5.13
C ASP A 159 -1.45 -18.47 -5.32
N GLY A 160 -0.98 -19.49 -6.02
CA GLY A 160 -1.79 -20.62 -6.49
C GLY A 160 -2.22 -21.57 -5.37
N GLY A 161 -2.94 -21.07 -4.37
CA GLY A 161 -3.31 -21.81 -3.17
C GLY A 161 -4.67 -21.43 -2.56
N GLU A 162 -5.49 -20.63 -3.23
CA GLU A 162 -6.80 -20.21 -2.68
C GLU A 162 -7.88 -21.33 -2.68
N GLU A 163 -7.56 -22.59 -3.01
CA GLU A 163 -8.53 -23.71 -2.93
C GLU A 163 -8.53 -24.50 -1.60
N GLU A 164 -7.54 -24.37 -0.71
CA GLU A 164 -7.46 -25.23 0.49
C GLU A 164 -7.87 -24.55 1.83
N GLU A 165 -7.79 -23.22 1.97
CA GLU A 165 -8.10 -22.58 3.27
C GLU A 165 -9.60 -22.45 3.57
N ASP A 166 -10.45 -22.49 2.54
CA ASP A 166 -11.89 -22.30 2.68
C ASP A 166 -12.61 -23.55 3.24
N GLU A 167 -11.93 -24.71 3.27
CA GLU A 167 -12.46 -25.95 3.86
C GLU A 167 -12.25 -25.97 5.39
N HIS A 168 -11.17 -25.38 5.88
CA HIS A 168 -10.87 -25.38 7.32
C HIS A 168 -11.74 -24.41 8.13
N ALA A 169 -12.21 -23.32 7.52
CA ALA A 169 -13.14 -22.38 8.14
C ALA A 169 -14.58 -22.94 8.26
N ARG A 170 -14.93 -23.97 7.49
CA ARG A 170 -16.27 -24.59 7.52
C ARG A 170 -16.42 -25.68 8.59
N ASP A 171 -15.33 -26.29 9.01
CA ASP A 171 -15.36 -27.42 9.96
C ASP A 171 -15.38 -26.98 11.44
N GLY A 172 -15.15 -25.70 11.73
CA GLY A 172 -15.26 -25.11 13.07
C GLY A 172 -16.66 -24.64 13.48
N ALA A 173 -17.67 -24.83 12.62
CA ALA A 173 -19.04 -24.37 12.84
C ALA A 173 -20.08 -25.51 12.83
N ARG A 174 -19.73 -26.66 13.43
CA ARG A 174 -20.69 -27.73 13.78
C ARG A 174 -20.69 -28.03 15.27
#